data_AF-A0A9E6BQ42-F1
#
_entry.id   AF-A0A9E6BQ42-F1
#
_cell.length_a   1.000
_cell.length_b   1.000
_cell.length_c   1.000
_cell.angle_alpha   90.00
_cell.angle_beta   90.00
_cell.angle_gamma   90.00
#
_symmetry.space_group_name_H-M   'P 1'
#
loop_
_entity.id
_entity.type
_entity.pdbx_description
1 polymer ?
#
loop_
_entity_poly.entity_id
_entity_poly.type
_entity_poly.pdbx_seq_one_letter_code
_entity_poly.pdbx_strand_id
1 'polypeptide(L)'
;MSTDKVLERMTITEDSPGTILRDFETLLDFIGPDGIPASGKYHLLPMSRLRELDERMTRPLRPELKRPQQRSFPNLHGLCLLLRATCLAVPKETKRQARLVLEPDMLSQWQGLNATERYFNLLEAWLFRANPEVVG
;
A
#
# COMPACT_ATOMS: atom_id res chain seq x y z
N MET A 1 -9.87 -9.23 30.00
CA MET A 1 -9.34 -7.84 29.95
C MET A 1 -10.46 -6.95 29.43
N SER A 2 -10.81 -5.86 30.11
CA SER A 2 -11.74 -4.88 29.54
C SER A 2 -11.07 -4.19 28.35
N THR A 3 -11.79 -4.02 27.25
CA THR A 3 -11.30 -3.45 25.98
C THR A 3 -10.67 -2.06 26.17
N ASP A 4 -11.19 -1.28 27.13
CA ASP A 4 -10.74 0.09 27.42
C ASP A 4 -9.26 0.16 27.81
N LYS A 5 -8.78 -0.78 28.63
CA LYS A 5 -7.38 -0.78 29.11
C LYS A 5 -6.37 -1.16 28.02
N VAL A 6 -6.83 -1.77 26.93
CA VAL A 6 -5.98 -2.13 25.79
C VAL A 6 -5.66 -0.89 24.97
N LEU A 7 -6.67 -0.07 24.67
CA LEU A 7 -6.52 1.14 23.87
C LEU A 7 -5.71 2.22 24.60
N GLU A 8 -5.93 2.40 25.90
CA GLU A 8 -5.19 3.39 26.71
C GLU A 8 -3.66 3.16 26.74
N ARG A 9 -3.22 1.90 26.61
CA ARG A 9 -1.80 1.52 26.67
C ARG A 9 -1.16 1.39 25.30
N MET A 10 -1.96 1.51 24.25
CA MET A 10 -1.55 1.22 22.89
C MET A 10 -0.73 2.39 22.35
N THR A 11 0.54 2.13 22.06
CA THR A 11 1.39 3.07 21.31
C THR A 11 1.43 2.63 19.87
N ILE A 12 1.07 3.55 18.97
CA ILE A 12 1.18 3.34 17.53
C ILE A 12 2.59 3.73 17.10
N THR A 13 3.28 2.79 16.46
CA THR A 13 4.61 2.90 15.89
C THR A 13 4.62 2.22 14.52
N GLU A 14 5.75 2.27 13.83
CA GLU A 14 5.95 1.69 12.51
C GLU A 14 5.71 0.16 12.50
N ASP A 15 5.97 -0.50 13.64
CA ASP A 15 5.88 -1.95 13.84
C ASP A 15 4.74 -2.35 14.82
N SER A 16 3.90 -1.41 15.27
CA SER A 16 2.80 -1.69 16.20
C SER A 16 1.62 -0.72 16.04
N PRO A 17 0.35 -1.16 16.01
CA PRO A 17 -0.09 -2.56 15.98
C PRO A 17 0.16 -3.21 14.63
N GLY A 18 0.87 -4.33 14.64
CA GLY A 18 1.23 -5.00 13.40
C GLY A 18 2.08 -4.11 12.50
N THR A 19 2.16 -4.47 11.22
CA THR A 19 3.22 -3.98 10.33
C THR A 19 2.69 -3.07 9.22
N ILE A 20 1.45 -2.58 9.35
CA ILE A 20 0.78 -1.86 8.25
C ILE A 20 1.56 -0.63 7.80
N LEU A 21 2.10 0.16 8.74
CA LEU A 21 2.88 1.35 8.42
C LEU A 21 4.19 0.97 7.73
N ARG A 22 4.97 0.05 8.32
CA ARG A 22 6.21 -0.44 7.73
C ARG A 22 6.03 -1.03 6.33
N ASP A 23 5.01 -1.87 6.14
CA ASP A 23 4.74 -2.52 4.86
C ASP A 23 4.22 -1.50 3.83
N PHE A 24 3.49 -0.47 4.26
CA PHE A 24 3.04 0.62 3.40
C PHE A 24 4.21 1.54 2.98
N GLU A 25 5.13 1.88 3.88
CA GLU A 25 6.37 2.59 3.53
C GLU A 25 7.21 1.76 2.55
N THR A 26 7.34 0.46 2.78
CA THR A 26 8.02 -0.47 1.86
C THR A 26 7.42 -0.42 0.45
N LEU A 27 6.09 -0.29 0.34
CA LEU A 27 5.41 -0.14 -0.94
C LEU A 27 5.72 1.22 -1.60
N LEU A 28 5.71 2.33 -0.85
CA LEU A 28 6.07 3.64 -1.37
C LEU A 28 7.50 3.66 -1.90
N ASP A 29 8.44 3.15 -1.11
CA ASP A 29 9.87 3.03 -1.50
C ASP A 29 10.05 2.13 -2.73
N PHE A 30 9.28 1.05 -2.83
CA PHE A 30 9.34 0.15 -3.98
C PHE A 30 8.88 0.81 -5.28
N ILE A 31 7.88 1.70 -5.21
CA ILE A 31 7.41 2.49 -6.35
C ILE A 31 8.46 3.54 -6.71
N GLY A 32 8.98 4.24 -5.72
CA GLY A 32 10.03 5.24 -5.87
C GLY A 32 9.62 6.47 -6.69
N PRO A 33 10.53 7.44 -6.86
CA PRO A 33 10.25 8.73 -7.51
C PRO A 33 9.94 8.60 -9.01
N ASP A 34 10.52 7.61 -9.68
CA ASP A 34 10.27 7.35 -11.11
C ASP A 34 8.95 6.60 -11.35
N GLY A 35 8.28 6.16 -10.28
CA GLY A 35 7.15 5.25 -10.32
C GLY A 35 7.51 3.87 -10.87
N ILE A 36 6.48 3.05 -11.09
CA ILE A 36 6.60 1.70 -11.63
C ILE A 36 5.68 1.51 -12.85
N PRO A 37 6.05 0.70 -13.85
CA PRO A 37 5.13 0.31 -14.92
C PRO A 37 3.80 -0.21 -14.38
N ALA A 38 2.69 0.30 -14.90
CA ALA A 38 1.36 -0.16 -14.53
C ALA A 38 0.82 -1.16 -15.58
N SER A 39 0.01 -2.12 -15.14
CA SER A 39 -0.54 -3.18 -16.00
C SER A 39 -2.07 -3.17 -16.06
N GLY A 40 -2.60 -3.33 -17.28
CA GLY A 40 -4.03 -3.51 -17.54
C GLY A 40 -4.89 -2.27 -17.25
N LYS A 41 -6.22 -2.45 -17.38
CA LYS A 41 -7.22 -1.38 -17.21
C LYS A 41 -7.18 -0.71 -15.83
N TYR A 42 -6.81 -1.45 -14.79
CA TYR A 42 -6.82 -0.99 -13.40
C TYR A 42 -5.50 -0.39 -12.93
N HIS A 43 -4.49 -0.33 -13.80
CA HIS A 43 -3.15 0.17 -13.49
C HIS A 43 -2.48 -0.57 -12.32
N LEU A 44 -2.59 -1.90 -12.33
CA LEU A 44 -2.06 -2.76 -11.26
C LEU A 44 -0.54 -2.81 -11.29
N LEU A 45 0.05 -3.26 -10.16
CA LEU A 45 1.46 -3.59 -10.12
C LEU A 45 1.79 -4.68 -11.17
N PRO A 46 2.96 -4.60 -11.82
CA PRO A 46 3.31 -5.54 -12.87
C PRO A 46 3.61 -6.91 -12.24
N MET A 47 3.03 -7.97 -12.83
CA MET A 47 3.13 -9.34 -12.29
C MET A 47 4.57 -9.80 -12.05
N SER A 48 5.50 -9.37 -12.91
CA SER A 48 6.93 -9.70 -12.81
C SER A 48 7.61 -9.13 -11.57
N ARG A 49 7.01 -8.11 -10.93
CA ARG A 49 7.56 -7.41 -9.76
C ARG A 49 6.87 -7.80 -8.45
N LEU A 50 5.78 -8.56 -8.48
CA LEU A 50 5.01 -8.93 -7.29
C LEU A 50 5.80 -9.78 -6.30
N ARG A 51 6.61 -10.74 -6.80
CA ARG A 51 7.45 -11.59 -5.93
C ARG A 51 8.53 -10.79 -5.24
N GLU A 52 9.19 -9.89 -5.98
CA GLU A 52 10.20 -8.99 -5.42
C GLU A 52 9.61 -8.09 -4.33
N LEU A 53 8.40 -7.56 -4.54
CA LEU A 53 7.73 -6.76 -3.53
C LEU A 53 7.32 -7.59 -2.31
N ASP A 54 6.74 -8.78 -2.51
CA ASP A 54 6.35 -9.69 -1.43
C ASP A 54 7.55 -10.06 -0.53
N GLU A 55 8.71 -10.32 -1.12
CA GLU A 55 9.95 -10.64 -0.39
C GLU A 55 10.44 -9.51 0.52
N ARG A 56 10.08 -8.26 0.23
CA ARG A 56 10.43 -7.09 1.05
C ARG A 56 9.45 -6.84 2.20
N MET A 57 8.26 -7.44 2.16
CA MET A 57 7.25 -7.28 3.20
C MET A 57 7.72 -7.88 4.53
N THR A 58 7.18 -7.39 5.64
CA THR A 58 7.51 -7.91 6.97
C THR A 58 7.10 -9.37 7.13
N ARG A 59 6.04 -9.81 6.44
CA ARG A 59 5.57 -11.19 6.39
C ARG A 59 5.26 -11.61 4.95
N PRO A 60 6.28 -12.00 4.16
CA PRO A 60 6.10 -12.44 2.77
C PRO A 60 5.19 -13.67 2.68
N LEU A 61 4.27 -13.70 1.71
CA LEU A 61 3.35 -14.82 1.50
C LEU A 61 3.97 -15.97 0.70
N ARG A 62 4.80 -15.65 -0.31
CA ARG A 62 5.48 -16.61 -1.20
C ARG A 62 4.56 -17.65 -1.84
N PRO A 63 3.50 -17.25 -2.57
CA PRO A 63 2.56 -18.17 -3.16
C PRO A 63 3.22 -19.10 -4.19
N GLU A 64 2.94 -20.40 -4.09
CA GLU A 64 3.41 -21.44 -5.01
C GLU A 64 2.55 -21.53 -6.28
N LEU A 65 2.27 -20.38 -6.89
CA LEU A 65 1.54 -20.30 -8.15
C LEU A 65 2.50 -20.08 -9.31
N LYS A 66 2.22 -20.74 -10.44
CA LYS A 66 3.00 -20.55 -11.69
C LYS A 66 2.91 -19.11 -12.23
N ARG A 67 1.79 -18.42 -11.98
CA ARG A 67 1.51 -17.05 -12.44
C ARG A 67 0.72 -16.30 -11.36
N PRO A 68 1.36 -15.88 -10.25
CA PRO A 68 0.66 -15.20 -9.18
C PRO A 68 0.23 -13.81 -9.65
N GLN A 69 -1.04 -13.47 -9.42
CA GLN A 69 -1.61 -12.14 -9.71
C GLN A 69 -1.59 -11.30 -8.44
N GLN A 70 -1.84 -9.99 -8.51
CA GLN A 70 -1.84 -9.12 -7.32
C GLN A 70 -2.81 -9.64 -6.24
N ARG A 71 -4.01 -10.06 -6.62
CA ARG A 71 -5.00 -10.68 -5.71
C ARG A 71 -4.55 -12.00 -5.06
N SER A 72 -3.50 -12.63 -5.58
CA SER A 72 -2.88 -13.81 -4.96
C SER A 72 -2.04 -13.44 -3.73
N PHE A 73 -1.79 -12.14 -3.49
CA PHE A 73 -1.07 -11.61 -2.34
C PHE A 73 -2.00 -10.69 -1.54
N PRO A 74 -2.83 -11.21 -0.61
CA PRO A 74 -3.88 -10.41 0.04
C PRO A 74 -3.37 -9.15 0.76
N ASN A 75 -2.23 -9.25 1.46
CA ASN A 75 -1.61 -8.09 2.13
C ASN A 75 -1.20 -7.03 1.11
N LEU A 76 -0.46 -7.40 0.05
CA LEU A 76 -0.07 -6.46 -1.01
C LEU A 76 -1.28 -5.86 -1.72
N HIS A 77 -2.31 -6.66 -1.96
CA HIS A 77 -3.54 -6.21 -2.59
C HIS A 77 -4.27 -5.18 -1.73
N GLY A 78 -4.33 -5.39 -0.42
CA GLY A 78 -4.86 -4.42 0.55
C GLY A 78 -4.03 -3.14 0.63
N LEU A 79 -2.69 -3.24 0.61
CA LEU A 79 -1.81 -2.06 0.56
C LEU A 79 -2.02 -1.26 -0.73
N CYS A 80 -2.18 -1.93 -1.87
CA CYS A 80 -2.49 -1.26 -3.13
C CYS A 80 -3.86 -0.58 -3.10
N LEU A 81 -4.86 -1.19 -2.45
CA LEU A 81 -6.17 -0.56 -2.25
C LEU A 81 -6.03 0.72 -1.42
N LEU A 82 -5.30 0.68 -0.31
CA LEU A 82 -5.02 1.85 0.53
C LEU A 82 -4.25 2.93 -0.24
N LEU A 83 -3.25 2.55 -1.03
CA LEU A 83 -2.46 3.47 -1.86
C LEU A 83 -3.36 4.24 -2.83
N ARG A 84 -4.41 3.59 -3.36
CA ARG A 84 -5.40 4.22 -4.25
C ARG A 84 -6.43 5.04 -3.48
N ALA A 85 -6.90 4.57 -2.34
CA ALA A 85 -7.89 5.25 -1.51
C ALA A 85 -7.34 6.55 -0.86
N THR A 86 -6.04 6.59 -0.60
CA THR A 86 -5.31 7.76 -0.08
C THR A 86 -4.84 8.72 -1.18
N CYS A 87 -4.99 8.35 -2.46
CA CYS A 87 -4.45 9.10 -3.61
C CYS A 87 -2.92 9.29 -3.58
N LEU A 88 -2.18 8.52 -2.78
CA LEU A 88 -0.71 8.61 -2.70
C LEU A 88 -0.02 8.11 -3.97
N ALA A 89 -0.68 7.25 -4.75
CA ALA A 89 -0.23 6.93 -6.09
C ALA A 89 -1.34 7.05 -7.12
N VAL A 90 -0.99 7.62 -8.26
CA VAL A 90 -1.90 7.91 -9.37
C VAL A 90 -1.38 7.30 -10.67
N PRO A 91 -2.25 6.85 -11.57
CA PRO A 91 -1.84 6.46 -12.90
C PRO A 91 -1.42 7.71 -13.69
N LYS A 92 -0.24 7.63 -14.32
CA LYS A 92 0.29 8.65 -15.23
C LYS A 92 0.59 8.01 -16.57
N GLU A 93 -0.08 8.51 -17.60
CA GLU A 93 0.18 8.11 -18.97
C GLU A 93 1.55 8.62 -19.43
N THR A 94 2.29 7.75 -20.12
CA THR A 94 3.55 8.12 -20.76
C THR A 94 3.53 7.70 -22.22
N LYS A 95 4.43 8.23 -23.04
CA LYS A 95 4.53 7.88 -24.47
C LYS A 95 4.77 6.37 -24.74
N ARG A 96 5.22 5.61 -23.74
CA ARG A 96 5.51 4.16 -23.88
C ARG A 96 4.44 3.28 -23.22
N GLN A 97 4.13 3.56 -21.95
CA GLN A 97 3.18 2.79 -21.16
C GLN A 97 2.71 3.58 -19.94
N ALA A 98 1.52 3.31 -19.43
CA ALA A 98 1.06 3.87 -18.17
C ALA A 98 2.00 3.47 -17.01
N ARG A 99 2.20 4.38 -16.06
CA ARG A 99 2.98 4.17 -14.84
C ARG A 99 2.13 4.51 -13.63
N LEU A 100 2.32 3.77 -12.54
CA LEU A 100 1.84 4.17 -11.23
C LEU A 100 2.95 5.01 -10.60
N VAL A 101 2.65 6.29 -10.34
CA VAL A 101 3.63 7.26 -9.80
C VAL A 101 3.13 7.79 -8.46
N LEU A 102 4.05 8.13 -7.57
CA LEU A 102 3.71 8.81 -6.32
C LEU A 102 3.29 10.26 -6.61
N GLU A 103 2.20 10.69 -5.98
CA GLU A 103 1.72 12.07 -6.08
C GLU A 103 2.53 12.94 -5.11
N PRO A 104 3.32 13.93 -5.57
CA PRO A 104 4.28 14.64 -4.71
C PRO A 104 3.66 15.40 -3.53
N ASP A 105 2.52 16.05 -3.73
CA ASP A 105 1.88 16.83 -2.68
C ASP A 105 1.28 15.91 -1.61
N MET A 106 0.65 14.81 -2.03
CA MET A 106 0.12 13.80 -1.11
C MET A 106 1.26 13.10 -0.36
N LEU A 107 2.36 12.78 -1.05
CA LEU A 107 3.53 12.17 -0.43
C LEU A 107 4.18 13.10 0.59
N SER A 108 4.28 14.40 0.29
CA SER A 108 4.79 15.39 1.23
C SER A 108 3.90 15.52 2.46
N GLN A 109 2.57 15.49 2.29
CA GLN A 109 1.63 15.49 3.40
C GLN A 109 1.80 14.24 4.27
N TRP A 110 1.85 13.06 3.63
CA TRP A 110 2.07 11.78 4.32
C TRP A 110 3.37 11.77 5.14
N GLN A 111 4.46 12.28 4.57
CA GLN A 111 5.76 12.38 5.24
C GLN A 111 5.73 13.33 6.44
N GLY A 112 4.85 14.34 6.42
CA GLY A 112 4.64 15.26 7.55
C GLY A 112 3.87 14.66 8.73
N LEU A 113 3.17 13.55 8.52
CA LEU A 113 2.40 12.86 9.56
C LEU A 113 3.31 12.01 10.46
N ASN A 114 2.98 11.96 11.75
CA ASN A 114 3.56 10.99 12.68
C ASN A 114 2.92 9.59 12.52
N ALA A 115 3.47 8.57 13.18
CA ALA A 115 2.98 7.19 13.07
C ALA A 115 1.49 7.04 13.41
N THR A 116 1.01 7.70 14.46
CA THR A 116 -0.41 7.67 14.85
C THR A 116 -1.29 8.26 13.75
N GLU A 117 -0.92 9.42 13.22
CA GLU A 117 -1.66 10.10 12.15
C GLU A 117 -1.67 9.28 10.85
N ARG A 118 -0.53 8.70 10.47
CA ARG A 118 -0.43 7.78 9.31
C ARG A 118 -1.35 6.58 9.48
N TYR A 119 -1.36 5.97 10.67
CA TYR A 119 -2.20 4.83 10.96
C TYR A 119 -3.69 5.17 10.82
N PHE A 120 -4.11 6.28 11.44
CA PHE A 120 -5.51 6.71 11.35
C PHE A 120 -5.89 7.19 9.94
N ASN A 121 -4.96 7.75 9.18
CA ASN A 121 -5.19 8.10 7.78
C ASN A 121 -5.48 6.85 6.93
N LEU A 122 -4.68 5.79 7.09
CA LEU A 122 -4.92 4.51 6.41
C LEU A 122 -6.23 3.85 6.88
N LEU A 123 -6.54 3.93 8.18
CA LEU A 123 -7.78 3.39 8.72
C LEU A 123 -9.02 4.15 8.19
N GLU A 124 -8.97 5.48 8.14
CA GLU A 124 -10.03 6.31 7.55
C GLU A 124 -10.21 5.96 6.07
N ALA A 125 -9.11 5.85 5.31
CA ALA A 125 -9.15 5.47 3.90
C ALA A 125 -9.78 4.09 3.71
N TRP A 126 -9.43 3.12 4.56
CA TRP A 126 -10.02 1.77 4.54
C TRP A 126 -11.53 1.80 4.79
N LEU A 127 -11.98 2.56 5.81
CA LEU A 127 -13.37 2.56 6.23
C LEU A 127 -14.30 3.35 5.30
N PHE A 128 -13.82 4.46 4.73
CA PHE A 128 -14.68 5.43 4.06
C PHE A 128 -14.43 5.59 2.57
N ARG A 129 -13.25 5.21 2.06
CA ARG A 129 -12.83 5.53 0.67
C ARG A 129 -12.46 4.30 -0.15
N ALA A 130 -12.10 3.19 0.50
CA ALA A 130 -11.68 1.98 -0.18
C ALA A 130 -12.85 1.36 -0.96
N ASN A 131 -12.66 1.22 -2.28
CA ASN A 131 -13.58 0.48 -3.15
C ASN A 131 -12.78 -0.64 -3.84
N PRO A 132 -13.07 -1.94 -3.59
CA PRO A 132 -12.35 -3.05 -4.20
C PRO A 132 -12.28 -3.00 -5.73
N GLU A 133 -13.28 -2.41 -6.39
CA GLU A 133 -13.31 -2.30 -7.86
C GLU A 133 -12.13 -1.49 -8.44
N VAL A 134 -11.46 -0.66 -7.64
CA VAL A 134 -10.32 0.16 -8.09
C VAL A 134 -9.03 -0.66 -8.27
N VAL A 135 -8.99 -1.87 -7.71
CA VAL A 135 -7.84 -2.79 -7.77
C VAL A 135 -8.14 -4.08 -8.54
N GLY A 136 -9.30 -4.15 -9.21
CA GLY A 136 -9.64 -5.22 -10.16
C GLY A 136 -10.28 -6.46 -9.53
#